data_AF-J9DQ36-F1
#
_entry.id   AF-J9DQ36-F1
#
_cell.length_a   1.000
_cell.length_b   1.000
_cell.length_c   1.000
_cell.angle_alpha   90.00
_cell.angle_beta   90.00
_cell.angle_gamma   90.00
#
_symmetry.space_group_name_H-M   'P 1'
#
loop_
_entity.id
_entity.type
_entity.pdbx_description
1 polymer ?
#
loop_
_entity_poly.entity_id
_entity_poly.type
_entity_poly.pdbx_seq_one_letter_code
_entity_poly.pdbx_strand_id
1 'polypeptide(L)'
;MKQKASHSSRHFFASLKKYTDNYEGLVIAVHDSSAKVWSLAIPDSEIVFFLGARKGMKVGDWVQFNCTPSRCPYLNCHLQGKKFEIIEPVLPAKAFNNTVQVNFTVKN
;
A
#
# COMPACT_ATOMS: atom_id res chain seq x y z
N MET A 1 19.74 -42.52 0.41
CA MET A 1 18.71 -41.63 -0.16
C MET A 1 18.14 -40.79 0.99
N LYS A 2 18.36 -39.47 1.01
CA LYS A 2 17.81 -38.57 2.03
C LYS A 2 16.69 -37.76 1.39
N GLN A 3 15.45 -37.97 1.82
CA GLN A 3 14.29 -37.25 1.31
C GLN A 3 14.24 -35.82 1.89
N LYS A 4 13.87 -34.89 1.01
CA LYS A 4 13.86 -33.43 1.20
C LYS A 4 12.98 -33.00 2.38
N ALA A 5 13.50 -32.10 3.19
CA ALA A 5 12.72 -31.36 4.17
C ALA A 5 11.65 -30.52 3.45
N SER A 6 10.39 -30.72 3.83
CA SER A 6 9.26 -29.89 3.45
C SER A 6 9.49 -28.46 3.97
N HIS A 7 9.68 -27.50 3.06
CA HIS A 7 9.63 -26.09 3.39
C HIS A 7 8.19 -25.69 3.65
N SER A 8 7.79 -25.72 4.92
CA SER A 8 6.57 -25.07 5.40
C SER A 8 6.66 -23.57 5.10
N SER A 9 5.89 -23.09 4.12
CA SER A 9 5.67 -21.67 3.90
C SER A 9 4.85 -21.14 5.08
N ARG A 10 5.53 -20.66 6.11
CA ARG A 10 4.89 -19.90 7.18
C ARG A 10 4.45 -18.56 6.58
N HIS A 11 3.20 -18.49 6.12
CA HIS A 11 2.55 -17.22 5.83
C HIS A 11 2.42 -16.47 7.15
N PHE A 12 3.29 -15.48 7.34
CA PHE A 12 3.22 -14.59 8.49
C PHE A 12 2.05 -13.64 8.28
N PHE A 13 0.89 -13.98 8.85
CA PHE A 13 -0.22 -13.05 9.00
C PHE A 13 0.09 -12.12 10.17
N ALA A 14 0.78 -11.02 9.89
CA ALA A 14 0.88 -9.92 10.83
C ALA A 14 -0.46 -9.18 10.85
N SER A 15 -1.37 -9.53 11.75
CA SER A 15 -2.58 -8.73 11.88
C SER A 15 -2.18 -7.30 12.27
N LEU A 16 -2.50 -6.31 11.43
CA LEU A 16 -2.34 -4.87 11.72
C LEU A 16 -3.15 -4.37 12.92
N LYS A 17 -3.89 -5.26 13.60
CA LYS A 17 -4.94 -5.01 14.60
C LYS A 17 -4.47 -4.45 15.96
N LYS A 18 -3.38 -3.69 16.00
CA LYS A 18 -2.93 -3.03 17.23
C LYS A 18 -2.15 -1.72 17.04
N TYR A 19 -2.42 -0.97 15.97
CA TYR A 19 -1.93 0.40 15.83
C TYR A 19 -3.13 1.34 15.71
N THR A 20 -3.15 2.37 16.55
CA THR A 20 -4.23 3.36 16.70
C THR A 20 -4.48 4.23 15.46
N ASP A 21 -3.62 4.16 14.44
CA ASP A 21 -3.65 5.00 13.23
C ASP A 21 -3.44 4.17 11.95
N ASN A 22 -4.38 3.25 11.66
CA ASN A 22 -4.38 2.47 10.42
C ASN A 22 -5.25 3.16 9.36
N TYR A 23 -4.64 3.59 8.26
CA TYR A 23 -5.30 4.13 7.08
C TYR A 23 -5.46 3.05 6.02
N GLU A 24 -6.38 3.26 5.10
CA GLU A 24 -6.52 2.45 3.90
C GLU A 24 -6.28 3.32 2.68
N GLY A 25 -5.64 2.74 1.67
CA GLY A 25 -5.31 3.49 0.47
C GLY A 25 -4.98 2.61 -0.71
N LEU A 26 -4.94 3.26 -1.86
CA LEU A 26 -4.72 2.69 -3.16
C LEU A 26 -3.29 2.98 -3.61
N VAL A 27 -2.55 1.96 -4.03
CA VAL A 27 -1.25 2.15 -4.68
C VAL A 27 -1.48 2.78 -6.04
N ILE A 28 -1.14 4.07 -6.18
CA ILE A 28 -1.40 4.87 -7.38
C ILE A 28 -0.21 4.90 -8.36
N ALA A 29 1.01 4.66 -7.87
CA ALA A 29 2.22 4.64 -8.69
C ALA A 29 3.32 3.80 -8.04
N VAL A 30 4.22 3.28 -8.88
CA VAL A 30 5.46 2.63 -8.47
C VAL A 30 6.62 3.31 -9.18
N HIS A 31 7.65 3.67 -8.41
CA HIS A 31 8.87 4.30 -8.90
C HIS A 31 10.08 3.53 -8.36
N ASP A 32 10.83 2.87 -9.25
CA ASP A 32 11.93 1.96 -8.93
C ASP A 32 11.51 0.86 -7.93
N SER A 33 11.91 1.01 -6.67
CA SER A 33 11.57 0.11 -5.57
C SER A 33 10.50 0.67 -4.65
N SER A 34 10.12 1.94 -4.81
CA SER A 34 9.18 2.64 -3.95
C SER A 34 7.77 2.61 -4.54
N ALA A 35 6.77 2.71 -3.69
CA ALA A 35 5.38 2.82 -4.09
C ALA A 35 4.73 4.08 -3.49
N LYS A 36 3.83 4.70 -4.24
CA LYS A 36 3.00 5.82 -3.78
C LYS A 36 1.59 5.33 -3.54
N VAL A 37 1.04 5.70 -2.39
CA VAL A 37 -0.30 5.34 -1.95
C VAL A 37 -1.11 6.61 -1.74
N TRP A 38 -2.33 6.63 -2.27
CA TRP A 38 -3.33 7.65 -2.00
C TRP A 38 -4.37 7.12 -1.04
N SER A 39 -4.85 7.95 -0.11
CA SER A 39 -5.87 7.56 0.87
C SER A 39 -7.00 8.58 0.90
N LEU A 40 -8.25 8.09 0.93
CA LEU A 40 -9.44 8.92 1.11
C LEU A 40 -9.40 9.70 2.44
N ALA A 41 -8.79 9.12 3.48
CA ALA A 41 -8.70 9.74 4.80
C ALA A 41 -7.62 10.83 4.87
N ILE A 42 -6.74 10.91 3.87
CA ILE A 42 -5.66 11.90 3.78
C ILE A 42 -5.66 12.49 2.36
N PRO A 43 -6.71 13.27 2.00
CA PRO A 43 -6.90 13.74 0.63
C PRO A 43 -5.80 14.72 0.17
N ASP A 44 -5.19 15.43 1.11
CA ASP A 44 -4.23 16.51 0.83
C ASP A 44 -2.79 16.03 0.66
N SER A 45 -2.51 14.74 0.85
CA SER A 45 -1.16 14.19 0.71
C SER A 45 -1.14 12.72 0.30
N GLU A 46 -0.12 12.38 -0.48
CA GLU A 46 0.22 10.99 -0.80
C GLU A 46 1.25 10.45 0.19
N ILE A 47 1.32 9.12 0.27
CA ILE A 47 2.19 8.37 1.16
C ILE A 47 3.21 7.60 0.34
N VAL A 48 4.50 7.77 0.63
CA VAL A 48 5.55 6.97 0.01
C VAL A 48 5.95 5.78 0.89
N PHE A 49 5.98 4.60 0.29
CA PHE A 49 6.57 3.40 0.86
C PHE A 49 7.90 3.12 0.19
N PHE A 50 9.00 3.43 0.88
CA PHE A 50 10.32 3.00 0.46
C PHE A 50 10.37 1.46 0.41
N LEU A 51 10.88 0.92 -0.70
CA LEU A 51 10.90 -0.52 -0.97
C LEU A 51 9.51 -1.17 -1.06
N GLY A 52 8.42 -0.38 -1.16
CA GLY A 52 7.06 -0.89 -1.24
C GLY A 52 6.86 -1.87 -2.40
N ALA A 53 7.36 -1.53 -3.59
CA ALA A 53 7.28 -2.39 -4.77
C ALA A 53 8.08 -3.68 -4.59
N ARG A 54 9.27 -3.61 -3.97
CA ARG A 54 10.06 -4.82 -3.62
C ARG A 54 9.35 -5.71 -2.59
N LYS A 55 8.50 -5.13 -1.74
CA LYS A 55 7.67 -5.85 -0.77
C LYS A 55 6.35 -6.34 -1.35
N GLY A 56 6.14 -6.18 -2.66
CA GLY A 56 5.00 -6.76 -3.38
C GLY A 56 3.88 -5.79 -3.74
N MET A 57 3.97 -4.50 -3.39
CA MET A 57 2.98 -3.50 -3.80
C MET A 57 2.98 -3.31 -5.32
N LYS A 58 1.80 -3.32 -5.93
CA LYS A 58 1.58 -3.04 -7.34
C LYS A 58 0.53 -1.94 -7.50
N VAL A 59 0.62 -1.21 -8.61
CA VAL A 59 -0.38 -0.21 -8.99
C VAL A 59 -1.77 -0.86 -9.05
N GLY A 60 -2.72 -0.31 -8.31
CA GLY A 60 -4.08 -0.85 -8.17
C GLY A 60 -4.32 -1.68 -6.90
N ASP A 61 -3.28 -2.06 -6.16
CA ASP A 61 -3.45 -2.75 -4.87
C ASP A 61 -4.06 -1.81 -3.83
N TRP A 62 -5.01 -2.34 -3.06
CA TRP A 62 -5.45 -1.71 -1.83
C TRP A 62 -4.61 -2.19 -0.67
N VAL A 63 -4.20 -1.25 0.17
CA VAL A 63 -3.35 -1.52 1.33
C VAL A 63 -3.92 -0.85 2.57
N GLN A 64 -3.91 -1.58 3.69
CA GLN A 64 -4.06 -1.00 5.01
C GLN A 64 -2.65 -0.69 5.55
N PHE A 65 -2.44 0.49 6.14
CA PHE A 65 -1.11 0.95 6.48
C PHE A 65 -1.04 1.99 7.61
N ASN A 66 0.17 2.22 8.09
CA ASN A 66 0.50 3.34 8.97
C ASN A 66 1.51 4.27 8.28
N CYS A 67 1.39 5.58 8.54
CA CYS A 67 2.32 6.58 8.05
C CYS A 67 2.74 7.57 9.13
N THR A 68 3.87 8.22 8.91
CA THR A 68 4.35 9.35 9.72
C THR A 68 4.75 10.50 8.81
N PRO A 69 4.77 11.75 9.29
CA PRO A 69 5.41 12.85 8.56
C PRO A 69 6.83 12.48 8.14
N SER A 70 7.16 12.77 6.89
CA SER A 70 8.52 12.61 6.38
C SER A 70 9.35 13.84 6.77
N ARG A 71 10.58 13.62 7.22
CA ARG A 71 11.52 14.73 7.54
C ARG A 71 11.97 15.47 6.27
N CYS A 72 12.07 14.75 5.16
CA CYS A 72 12.39 15.30 3.84
C CYS A 72 11.36 14.75 2.84
N PRO A 73 10.67 15.60 2.06
CA PRO A 73 9.78 15.12 1.01
C PRO A 73 10.54 14.25 -0.01
N TYR A 74 9.90 13.18 -0.47
CA TYR A 74 10.44 12.29 -1.51
C TYR A 74 9.33 11.92 -2.48
N LEU A 75 9.58 12.03 -3.79
CA LEU A 75 8.56 11.89 -4.85
C LEU A 75 7.32 12.78 -4.64
N ASN A 76 7.53 13.97 -4.07
CA ASN A 76 6.50 14.93 -3.63
C ASN A 76 5.55 14.39 -2.55
N CYS A 77 5.92 13.32 -1.83
CA CYS A 77 5.17 12.82 -0.69
C CYS A 77 5.72 13.41 0.61
N HIS A 78 4.82 13.97 1.43
CA HIS A 78 5.13 14.49 2.76
C HIS A 78 4.91 13.46 3.87
N LEU A 79 4.35 12.30 3.54
CA LEU A 79 4.11 11.19 4.45
C LEU A 79 4.91 9.96 4.03
N GLN A 80 5.49 9.27 5.01
CA GLN A 80 6.22 8.03 4.81
C GLN A 80 5.47 6.87 5.46
N GLY A 81 5.15 5.87 4.65
CA GLY A 81 4.59 4.60 5.09
C GLY A 81 5.61 3.74 5.85
N LYS A 82 5.17 3.07 6.92
CA LYS A 82 6.03 2.23 7.77
C LYS A 82 5.71 0.74 7.66
N LYS A 83 4.45 0.39 7.83
CA LYS A 83 3.92 -0.98 7.76
C LYS A 83 2.70 -0.97 6.86
N PHE A 84 2.48 -2.07 6.15
CA PHE A 84 1.30 -2.25 5.32
C PHE A 84 0.93 -3.73 5.23
N GLU A 85 -0.31 -3.96 4.85
CA GLU A 85 -0.87 -5.25 4.42
C GLU A 85 -1.71 -5.01 3.17
N ILE A 86 -1.61 -5.90 2.18
CA ILE A 86 -2.48 -5.86 1.01
C ILE A 86 -3.84 -6.42 1.43
N ILE A 87 -4.89 -5.67 1.18
CA ILE A 87 -6.26 -6.00 1.56
C ILE A 87 -7.15 -6.16 0.33
N GLU A 88 -8.36 -6.69 0.53
CA GLU A 88 -9.37 -6.69 -0.53
C GLU A 88 -9.73 -5.25 -0.96
N PRO A 89 -10.05 -5.02 -2.24
CA PRO A 89 -10.36 -3.69 -2.72
C PRO A 89 -11.55 -3.04 -2.02
N VAL A 90 -11.34 -1.86 -1.44
CA VAL A 90 -12.42 -1.06 -0.81
C VAL A 90 -13.34 -0.44 -1.86
N LEU A 91 -12.77 -0.03 -2.99
CA LEU A 91 -13.50 0.45 -4.17
C LEU A 91 -12.97 -0.22 -5.44
N PRO A 92 -13.82 -0.40 -6.45
CA PRO A 92 -13.40 -0.91 -7.75
C PRO A 92 -12.41 0.08 -8.38
N ALA A 93 -11.14 -0.31 -8.36
CA ALA A 93 -10.03 0.42 -8.95
C ALA A 93 -9.50 -0.38 -10.15
N LYS A 94 -9.21 0.31 -11.26
CA LYS A 94 -8.62 -0.31 -12.46
C LYS A 94 -7.36 0.45 -12.84
N ALA A 95 -6.30 -0.29 -13.17
CA ALA A 95 -5.09 0.32 -13.74
C ALA A 95 -5.42 1.00 -15.08
N PHE A 96 -4.91 2.20 -15.29
CA PHE A 96 -5.07 2.98 -16.51
C PHE A 96 -3.81 3.80 -16.76
N ASN A 97 -3.09 3.57 -17.85
CA ASN A 97 -1.90 4.36 -18.24
C ASN A 97 -0.90 4.64 -17.10
N ASN A 98 -0.42 3.59 -16.41
CA ASN A 98 0.50 3.67 -15.25
C ASN A 98 -0.04 4.42 -14.02
N THR A 99 -1.33 4.75 -14.02
CA THR A 99 -2.06 5.30 -12.87
C THR A 99 -3.28 4.41 -12.59
N VAL A 100 -4.17 4.86 -11.70
CA VAL A 100 -5.37 4.09 -11.32
C VAL A 100 -6.60 4.95 -11.47
N GLN A 101 -7.65 4.38 -12.07
CA GLN A 101 -8.98 4.97 -12.13
C GLN A 101 -9.88 4.28 -11.10
N VAL A 102 -10.51 5.07 -10.24
CA VAL A 102 -11.48 4.59 -9.25
C VAL A 102 -12.86 5.11 -9.65
N ASN A 103 -13.83 4.20 -9.77
CA ASN A 103 -15.21 4.60 -9.99
C ASN A 103 -15.90 4.71 -8.62
N PHE A 104 -16.33 5.92 -8.25
CA PHE A 104 -17.17 6.13 -7.08
C PHE A 104 -18.49 6.80 -7.48
N THR A 105 -19.58 6.33 -6.89
CA THR A 105 -20.90 6.96 -7.04
C THR A 105 -21.08 7.94 -5.91
N VAL A 106 -21.07 9.24 -6.21
CA VAL A 106 -21.49 10.25 -5.24
C VAL A 106 -23.00 10.17 -5.13
N LYS A 107 -23.52 9.72 -3.99
CA LYS A 107 -24.94 9.93 -3.66
C LYS A 107 -25.07 11.38 -3.20
N ASN A 108 -25.67 12.20 -4.05
CA ASN A 108 -26.17 13.52 -3.66
C ASN A 108 -27.33 13.39 -2.67
#